data_AF-A0AA95MQ38-F1
#
_entry.id   AF-A0AA95MQ38-F1
#
_cell.length_a   1.000
_cell.length_b   1.000
_cell.length_c   1.000
_cell.angle_alpha   90.00
_cell.angle_beta   90.00
_cell.angle_gamma   90.00
#
_symmetry.space_group_name_H-M   'P 1'
#
loop_
_entity.id
_entity.type
_entity.pdbx_description
1 polymer ?
#
loop_
_entity_poly.entity_id
_entity_poly.type
_entity_poly.pdbx_seq_one_letter_code
_entity_poly.pdbx_strand_id
1 'polypeptide(L)' 'MSNRTIAKSFKAGDRDDTGLFADLDFICPLCDFENSKFILIGAKNFDKIDGDFETDQECDYCMKEIIVECR' A
#
# COMPACT_ATOMS: atom_id res chain seq x y z
N MET A 1 -0.18 -2.06 -20.00
CA MET A 1 -0.63 -2.47 -18.66
C MET A 1 -0.34 -1.31 -17.73
N SER A 2 -1.31 -0.92 -16.91
CA SER A 2 -1.11 0.11 -15.88
C SER A 2 -0.24 -0.49 -14.77
N ASN A 3 0.72 0.25 -14.23
CA ASN A 3 1.48 -0.16 -13.03
C ASN A 3 0.69 0.14 -11.73
N ARG A 4 -0.61 0.42 -11.85
CA ARG A 4 -1.49 0.78 -10.74
C ARG A 4 -2.43 -0.38 -10.42
N THR A 5 -2.67 -0.60 -9.13
CA THR A 5 -3.62 -1.60 -8.63
C THR A 5 -4.35 -1.07 -7.40
N ILE A 6 -5.48 -1.67 -7.08
CA ILE A 6 -6.24 -1.34 -5.87
C ILE A 6 -5.85 -2.36 -4.80
N ALA A 7 -5.66 -1.89 -3.57
CA ALA A 7 -5.44 -2.76 -2.42
C ALA A 7 -6.60 -3.76 -2.31
N LYS A 8 -6.27 -5.05 -2.18
CA LYS A 8 -7.24 -6.09 -1.85
C LYS A 8 -7.64 -6.00 -0.37
N SER A 9 -6.68 -5.61 0.47
CA SER A 9 -6.85 -5.44 1.91
C SER A 9 -5.92 -4.33 2.37
N PHE A 10 -6.45 -3.42 3.18
CA PHE A 10 -5.67 -2.39 3.86
C PHE A 10 -6.13 -2.34 5.32
N LYS A 11 -5.21 -2.65 6.24
CA LYS A 11 -5.48 -2.63 7.68
C LYS A 11 -4.47 -1.72 8.35
N ALA A 12 -4.92 -0.52 8.69
CA ALA A 12 -4.16 0.40 9.52
C ALA A 12 -4.25 -0.03 11.00
N GLY A 13 -3.11 -0.08 11.66
CA GLY A 13 -3.00 -0.21 13.11
C GLY A 13 -3.23 1.12 13.83
N ASP A 14 -2.88 1.13 15.12
CA ASP A 14 -3.03 2.32 15.95
C ASP A 14 -2.13 3.48 15.47
N ARG A 15 -2.67 4.69 15.52
CA ARG A 15 -1.98 5.94 15.17
C ARG A 15 -1.20 6.45 16.39
N ASP A 16 0.07 6.79 16.22
CA ASP A 16 0.88 7.51 17.21
C ASP A 16 1.58 8.75 16.64
N ASP A 17 2.38 9.44 17.46
CA ASP A 17 3.09 10.67 17.09
C ASP A 17 4.14 10.46 15.99
N THR A 18 4.56 9.22 15.74
CA THR A 18 5.53 8.84 14.71
C THR A 18 4.86 8.42 13.40
N GLY A 19 3.71 7.75 13.50
CA GLY A 19 3.00 7.21 12.37
C GLY A 19 2.05 6.08 12.76
N LEU A 20 1.67 5.29 11.77
CA LEU A 20 0.95 4.05 11.97
C LEU A 20 1.57 2.97 11.09
N PHE A 21 1.51 1.74 11.57
CA PHE A 21 1.83 0.59 10.74
C PHE A 21 0.57 0.10 10.04
N ALA A 22 0.70 -0.32 8.79
CA ALA A 22 -0.39 -0.89 8.02
C ALA A 22 0.01 -2.17 7.30
N ASP A 23 -0.87 -3.16 7.34
CA ASP A 23 -0.82 -4.32 6.44
C ASP A 23 -1.53 -3.96 5.13
N LEU A 24 -0.86 -4.27 4.03
CA LEU A 24 -1.30 -3.97 2.67
C LEU A 24 -1.17 -5.21 1.79
N ASP A 25 -2.30 -5.72 1.31
CA ASP A 25 -2.34 -6.82 0.36
C ASP A 25 -2.82 -6.32 -1.00
N PHE A 26 -2.16 -6.73 -2.08
CA PHE A 26 -2.54 -6.37 -3.44
C PHE A 26 -2.12 -7.44 -4.45
N ILE A 27 -2.74 -7.42 -5.63
CA ILE A 27 -2.31 -8.22 -6.77
C ILE A 27 -1.48 -7.33 -7.70
N CYS A 28 -0.26 -7.77 -8.03
CA CYS A 28 0.61 -7.03 -8.93
C CYS A 28 0.01 -7.01 -10.34
N PRO A 29 -0.26 -5.83 -10.93
CA PRO A 29 -0.90 -5.73 -12.25
C PRO A 29 0.02 -6.10 -13.43
N LEU A 30 1.28 -6.48 -13.14
CA LEU A 30 2.30 -6.79 -14.13
C LEU A 30 2.64 -8.29 -14.20
N CYS A 31 2.47 -9.03 -13.10
CA CYS A 31 2.76 -10.47 -13.04
C CYS A 31 1.63 -11.30 -12.41
N ASP A 32 0.53 -10.65 -11.99
CA ASP A 32 -0.67 -11.26 -11.40
C ASP A 32 -0.45 -12.08 -10.11
N PHE A 33 0.72 -11.94 -9.47
CA PHE A 33 1.00 -12.52 -8.16
C PHE A 33 0.49 -11.63 -7.02
N GLU A 34 -0.02 -12.28 -5.98
CA GLU A 34 -0.44 -11.64 -4.73
C GLU A 34 0.79 -11.25 -3.90
N ASN A 35 0.79 -10.04 -3.35
CA ASN A 35 1.84 -9.50 -2.50
C ASN A 35 1.21 -9.03 -1.19
N SER A 36 1.98 -9.14 -0.12
CA SER A 36 1.61 -8.66 1.21
C SER A 36 2.77 -7.82 1.74
N LYS A 37 2.48 -6.58 2.14
CA LYS A 37 3.46 -5.60 2.59
C LYS A 37 3.06 -5.07 3.96
N PHE A 38 4.07 -4.90 4.80
CA PHE A 38 3.94 -4.19 6.05
C PHE A 38 4.63 -2.84 5.92
N ILE A 39 3.87 -1.75 5.98
CA ILE A 39 4.35 -0.40 5.68
C ILE A 39 4.19 0.52 6.89
N LEU A 40 5.11 1.48 7.04
CA LEU A 40 5.00 2.56 8.02
C LEU A 40 4.48 3.81 7.30
N ILE A 41 3.32 4.30 7.71
CA ILE A 41 2.77 5.56 7.23
C ILE A 41 3.03 6.63 8.29
N GLY A 42 3.96 7.55 8.01
CA GLY A 42 4.30 8.61 8.95
C GLY A 42 3.14 9.55 9.25
N ALA A 43 3.13 10.13 10.45
CA ALA A 43 2.01 10.94 10.97
C ALA A 43 1.57 12.10 10.06
N LYS A 44 2.49 12.66 9.25
CA LYS A 44 2.19 13.72 8.25
C LYS A 44 1.25 13.28 7.13
N ASN A 45 1.01 11.98 6.96
CA ASN A 45 0.15 11.43 5.91
C ASN A 45 -1.17 10.87 6.45
N PHE A 46 -1.47 11.03 7.76
CA PHE A 46 -2.72 10.53 8.33
C PHE A 46 -3.96 11.10 7.64
N ASP A 47 -3.97 12.39 7.29
CA ASP A 47 -5.08 13.03 6.59
C ASP A 47 -5.36 12.40 5.21
N LYS A 48 -4.38 11.71 4.62
CA LYS A 48 -4.52 11.03 3.33
C LYS A 48 -5.05 9.62 3.46
N ILE A 49 -4.88 8.98 4.63
CA ILE A 49 -5.39 7.63 4.90
C ILE A 49 -6.92 7.63 4.87
N ASP A 50 -7.54 8.71 5.31
CA ASP A 50 -9.00 8.87 5.33
C ASP A 50 -9.56 9.34 3.95
N GLY A 51 -8.71 9.52 2.91
CA GLY A 51 -9.10 10.09 1.62
C GLY A 51 -8.29 9.63 0.41
N ASP A 52 -8.45 8.35 0.01
CA ASP A 52 -7.80 7.70 -1.14
C ASP A 52 -6.25 7.71 -1.04
N PHE A 53 -5.71 6.98 -0.07
CA PHE A 53 -4.27 6.86 0.13
C PHE A 53 -3.61 6.06 -1.00
N GLU A 54 -2.58 6.62 -1.61
CA GLU A 54 -1.73 5.90 -2.58
C GLU A 54 -0.34 5.69 -2.01
N THR A 55 0.23 4.52 -2.28
CA THR A 55 1.63 4.23 -1.94
C THR A 55 2.35 3.52 -3.07
N ASP A 56 3.59 3.92 -3.31
CA ASP A 56 4.51 3.19 -4.17
C ASP A 56 5.00 1.93 -3.45
N GLN A 57 4.94 0.79 -4.13
CA GLN A 57 5.38 -0.51 -3.63
C GLN A 57 6.20 -1.22 -4.70
N GLU A 58 7.11 -2.10 -4.27
CA GLU A 58 7.81 -3.01 -5.17
C GLU A 58 7.19 -4.41 -5.06
N CYS A 59 6.88 -5.02 -6.19
CA CYS A 59 6.40 -6.41 -6.21
C CYS A 59 7.54 -7.38 -5.90
N ASP A 60 7.36 -8.28 -4.93
CA ASP A 60 8.35 -9.25 -4.49
C ASP A 60 8.71 -10.32 -5.54
N TYR A 61 7.89 -10.45 -6.58
CA TYR A 61 8.05 -11.47 -7.62
C TYR A 61 8.73 -10.94 -8.88
N CYS A 62 8.29 -9.77 -9.36
CA CYS A 62 8.83 -9.19 -10.59
C CYS A 62 9.77 -8.01 -10.37
N MET A 63 9.97 -7.58 -9.11
CA MET A 63 10.85 -6.49 -8.70
C MET A 63 10.56 -5.18 -9.43
N LYS A 64 9.28 -4.95 -9.78
CA LYS A 64 8.82 -3.73 -10.45
C LYS A 64 8.06 -2.86 -9.48
N GLU A 65 8.27 -1.57 -9.61
CA GLU A 65 7.52 -0.54 -8.92
C GLU A 65 6.08 -0.50 -9.41
N ILE A 66 5.15 -0.39 -8.47
CA ILE A 66 3.72 -0.33 -8.68
C ILE A 66 3.12 0.67 -7.70
N ILE A 67 2.01 1.29 -8.10
CA ILE A 67 1.26 2.21 -7.24
C ILE A 67 0.04 1.45 -6.74
N VAL A 68 -0.12 1.41 -5.42
CA VAL A 68 -1.25 0.75 -4.77
C VAL A 68 -2.18 1.82 -4.19
N GLU A 69 -3.41 1.83 -4.68
CA GLU A 69 -4.50 2.67 -4.16
C GLU A 69 -5.18 1.93 -3.00
N CYS A 70 -5.03 2.45 -1.78
CA CYS A 70 -5.67 1.96 -0.57
C CYS A 70 -7.00 2.70 -0.38
N ARG A 71 -8.10 1.98 -0.59
CA ARG A 71 -9.48 2.48 -0.41
C ARG A 71 -10.24 1.63 0.60
#